data_AF-A0A849R5G3-F1
#
_entry.id   AF-A0A849R5G3-F1
#
_cell.length_a   1.000
_cell.length_b   1.000
_cell.length_c   1.000
_cell.angle_alpha   90.00
_cell.angle_beta   90.00
_cell.angle_gamma   90.00
#
_symmetry.space_group_name_H-M   'P 1'
#
loop_
_entity.id
_entity.type
_entity.pdbx_description
1 polymer ?
#
loop_
_entity_poly.entity_id
_entity_poly.type
_entity_poly.pdbx_seq_one_letter_code
_entity_poly.pdbx_strand_id
1 'polypeptide(L)' 'MNRIYDSRGGKAYDSTFDIRMRGTGQYAELLAQRFHLAMKKLAFPGSPILNASLFRPKPMSGQMDLFDCD' A
#
# COMPACT_ATOMS: atom_id res chain seq x y z
N MET A 1 6.86 18.30 -10.23
CA MET A 1 5.53 17.77 -10.61
C MET A 1 5.59 16.61 -11.61
N ASN A 2 6.48 16.59 -12.62
CA ASN A 2 6.48 15.53 -13.66
C ASN A 2 6.58 14.07 -13.17
N ARG A 3 7.35 13.79 -12.11
CA ARG A 3 7.49 12.41 -11.58
C ARG A 3 6.18 11.79 -11.08
N ILE A 4 5.24 12.64 -10.64
CA ILE A 4 3.90 12.21 -10.22
C ILE A 4 3.12 11.66 -11.42
N TYR A 5 3.22 12.30 -12.57
CA TYR A 5 2.56 11.88 -13.82
C TYR A 5 3.24 10.64 -14.40
N ASP A 6 4.58 10.58 -14.41
CA ASP A 6 5.35 9.42 -14.86
C ASP A 6 4.98 8.12 -14.10
N SER A 7 4.59 8.26 -12.84
CA SER A 7 4.23 7.15 -11.94
C SER A 7 2.73 6.79 -11.95
N ARG A 8 1.92 7.54 -12.68
CA ARG A 8 0.45 7.48 -12.67
C ARG A 8 -0.14 7.44 -14.09
N GLY A 9 0.62 6.94 -15.06
CA GLY A 9 0.18 6.83 -16.44
C GLY A 9 -0.19 8.19 -17.07
N GLY A 10 0.52 9.25 -16.72
CA GLY A 10 0.27 10.60 -17.24
C GLY A 10 -0.85 11.37 -16.55
N LYS A 11 -1.40 10.86 -15.45
CA LYS A 11 -2.41 11.57 -14.65
C LYS A 11 -1.82 12.22 -13.41
N ALA A 12 -2.38 13.35 -13.01
CA ALA A 12 -2.07 13.93 -11.70
C ALA A 12 -2.65 13.09 -10.56
N TYR A 13 -3.82 12.47 -10.79
CA TYR A 13 -4.58 11.68 -9.82
C TYR A 13 -5.27 10.50 -10.50
N ASP A 14 -5.23 9.33 -9.86
CA ASP A 14 -5.99 8.14 -10.26
C ASP A 14 -6.60 7.52 -8.99
N SER A 15 -7.93 7.41 -8.95
CA SER A 15 -8.69 6.90 -7.80
C SER A 15 -8.82 5.39 -7.78
N THR A 16 -8.33 4.68 -8.80
CA THR A 16 -8.47 3.23 -8.92
C THR A 16 -7.70 2.54 -7.80
N PHE A 17 -8.45 1.86 -6.94
CA PHE A 17 -7.91 1.07 -5.83
C PHE A 17 -7.21 -0.16 -6.41
N ASP A 18 -5.90 -0.30 -6.13
CA ASP A 18 -4.88 -1.25 -6.66
C ASP A 18 -3.74 -0.50 -7.34
N ILE A 19 -4.07 0.33 -8.35
CA ILE A 19 -3.08 1.08 -9.13
C ILE A 19 -2.31 2.07 -8.26
N ARG A 20 -3.01 2.75 -7.33
CA ARG A 20 -2.42 3.78 -6.45
C ARG A 20 -1.30 3.26 -5.53
N MET A 21 -1.29 1.96 -5.21
CA MET A 21 -0.34 1.37 -4.25
C MET A 21 0.90 0.76 -4.92
N ARG A 22 0.83 0.42 -6.22
CA ARG A 22 1.98 -0.05 -7.00
C ARG A 22 2.66 1.06 -7.78
N GLY A 23 1.90 2.00 -8.33
CA GLY A 23 2.37 2.94 -9.34
C GLY A 23 2.48 2.25 -10.72
N THR A 24 2.61 3.06 -11.78
CA THR A 24 2.71 2.59 -13.17
C THR A 24 3.85 3.30 -13.92
N GLY A 25 4.30 2.73 -15.03
CA GLY A 25 5.32 3.35 -15.89
C GLY A 25 6.77 3.14 -15.43
N GLN A 26 7.71 3.58 -16.29
CA GLN A 26 9.16 3.32 -16.13
C GLN A 26 9.74 3.89 -14.82
N TYR A 27 9.21 5.02 -14.35
CA TYR A 27 9.70 5.63 -13.12
C TYR A 27 9.30 4.81 -11.88
N ALA A 28 8.07 4.28 -11.84
CA ALA A 28 7.64 3.37 -10.78
C ALA A 28 8.48 2.08 -10.79
N GLU A 29 8.80 1.55 -11.97
CA GLU A 29 9.68 0.38 -12.12
C GLU A 29 11.11 0.66 -11.61
N LEU A 30 11.69 1.81 -11.96
CA LEU A 30 13.01 2.22 -11.46
C LEU A 30 13.03 2.34 -9.93
N LEU A 31 11.96 2.89 -9.34
CA LEU A 31 11.82 2.95 -7.88
C LEU A 31 11.76 1.55 -7.27
N ALA A 32 10.99 0.63 -7.87
CA ALA A 32 10.91 -0.75 -7.42
C ALA A 32 12.27 -1.46 -7.46
N GLN A 33 13.04 -1.29 -8.54
CA GLN A 33 14.39 -1.86 -8.67
C GLN A 33 15.35 -1.31 -7.60
N ARG A 34 15.32 0.01 -7.36
CA ARG A 34 16.15 0.66 -6.34
C ARG A 34 15.80 0.18 -4.92
N PHE A 35 14.52 0.01 -4.64
CA PHE A 35 14.06 -0.50 -3.35
C PHE A 35 14.55 -1.93 -3.12
N HIS A 36 14.39 -2.84 -4.10
CA HIS A 36 14.93 -4.20 -4.01
C HIS A 36 16.44 -4.22 -3.78
N LEU A 37 17.19 -3.35 -4.46
CA LEU A 37 18.64 -3.25 -4.26
C LEU A 37 18.99 -2.79 -2.83
N ALA A 38 18.27 -1.81 -2.29
CA ALA A 38 18.47 -1.34 -0.91
C ALA A 38 18.19 -2.46 0.11
N MET A 39 17.09 -3.20 -0.08
CA MET A 39 16.72 -4.35 0.77
C MET A 39 17.83 -5.40 0.78
N LYS A 40 18.39 -5.72 -0.40
CA LYS A 40 19.52 -6.66 -0.52
C LYS A 40 20.77 -6.14 0.20
N LYS A 41 21.11 -4.85 0.04
CA LYS A 41 22.28 -4.24 0.69
C LYS A 41 22.19 -4.23 2.21
N LEU A 42 20.98 -4.08 2.75
CA LEU A 42 20.72 -4.07 4.19
C LEU A 42 20.53 -5.47 4.78
N ALA A 43 20.61 -6.53 3.97
CA ALA A 43 20.22 -7.89 4.36
C ALA A 43 18.83 -7.91 5.06
N PHE A 44 17.90 -7.12 4.54
CA PHE A 44 16.60 -6.95 5.17
C PHE A 44 15.79 -8.26 5.08
N PRO A 45 15.32 -8.81 6.21
CA PRO A 45 14.70 -10.15 6.25
C PRO A 45 13.28 -10.20 5.68
N GLY A 46 12.71 -9.07 5.28
CA GLY A 46 11.33 -8.95 4.86
C GLY A 46 10.41 -8.46 5.98
N SER A 47 9.14 -8.24 5.64
CA SER A 47 8.12 -7.88 6.62
C SER A 47 7.74 -9.10 7.45
N PRO A 48 7.48 -8.95 8.77
CA PRO A 48 6.96 -10.03 9.59
C PRO A 48 5.56 -10.46 9.12
N ILE A 49 5.13 -11.64 9.54
CA ILE A 49 3.75 -12.11 9.33
C ILE A 49 2.81 -11.11 10.01
N LEU A 50 1.81 -10.64 9.25
CA LEU A 50 0.83 -9.70 9.78
C LEU A 50 -0.04 -10.41 10.83
N ASN A 51 -0.13 -9.82 12.02
CA ASN A 51 -1.01 -10.33 13.06
C ASN A 51 -2.45 -9.84 12.80
N ALA A 52 -3.32 -10.77 12.44
CA ALA A 52 -4.74 -10.49 12.21
C ALA A 52 -5.64 -10.79 13.42
N SER A 53 -5.09 -11.20 14.58
CA SER A 53 -5.87 -11.69 15.72
C SER A 53 -6.74 -10.62 16.40
N LEU A 54 -6.42 -9.34 16.21
CA LEU A 54 -7.17 -8.22 16.75
C LEU A 54 -8.33 -7.79 15.84
N PHE A 55 -8.36 -8.26 14.59
CA PHE A 55 -9.47 -7.97 13.69
C PHE A 55 -10.67 -8.82 14.07
N ARG A 56 -11.82 -8.15 14.23
CA ARG A 56 -13.10 -8.80 14.43
C ARG A 56 -13.87 -8.75 13.11
N PRO A 57 -14.55 -9.84 12.70
CA PRO A 57 -15.53 -9.76 11.63
C PRO A 57 -16.54 -8.64 11.92
N LYS A 58 -17.04 -7.98 10.87
CA LYS A 58 -18.08 -6.95 11.04
C LYS A 58 -19.27 -7.56 11.79
N PRO A 59 -19.71 -6.98 12.93
CA PRO A 59 -20.88 -7.47 13.63
C PRO A 59 -22.14 -7.20 12.78
N MET A 60 -23.15 -8.06 12.90
CA MET A 60 -24.40 -7.91 12.15
C MET A 60 -25.17 -6.64 12.54
N SER A 61 -24.93 -6.10 13.74
CA SER A 61 -25.45 -4.84 14.27
C SER A 61 -24.96 -3.59 13.52
N GLY A 62 -23.96 -3.71 12.65
CA GLY A 62 -23.42 -2.58 11.88
C GLY A 62 -22.24 -1.87 12.57
N GLN A 63 -21.95 -0.63 12.17
CA GLN A 63 -20.77 0.11 12.65
C GLN A 63 -20.94 0.68 14.07
N MET A 64 -22.17 0.85 14.56
CA MET A 64 -22.43 1.49 15.86
C MET A 64 -21.85 0.69 17.03
N ASP A 65 -21.84 -0.63 16.92
CA ASP A 65 -21.25 -1.58 17.88
C ASP A 65 -19.73 -1.41 18.09
N LEU A 66 -19.06 -0.59 17.26
CA LEU A 66 -17.67 -0.21 17.46
C LEU A 66 -17.49 0.80 18.63
N PHE A 67 -18.54 1.55 18.97
CA PHE A 67 -18.51 2.61 19.98
C PHE A 67 -19.27 2.23 21.26
N ASP A 68 -20.07 1.16 21.24
CA ASP A 68 -20.97 0.75 22.33
C ASP A 68 -20.30 -0.23 23.32
N CYS A 69 -18.98 -0.12 23.51
CA CYS A 69 -18.26 -0.88 24.54
C CYS A 69 -18.35 -0.17 25.90
N ASP A 70 -19.35 -0.57 26.70
CA ASP A 70 -19.28 -0.53 28.18
C ASP A 70 -18.69 -1.85 28.72
#